data_AF-A0A844ZN54-F1
#
_entry.id   AF-A0A844ZN54-F1
#
_cell.length_a   1.000
_cell.length_b   1.000
_cell.length_c   1.000
_cell.angle_alpha   90.00
_cell.angle_beta   90.00
_cell.angle_gamma   90.00
#
_symmetry.space_group_name_H-M   'P 1'
#
loop_
_entity.id
_entity.type
_entity.pdbx_description
1 polymer ?
#
loop_
_entity_poly.entity_id
_entity_poly.type
_entity_poly.pdbx_seq_one_letter_code
_entity_poly.pdbx_strand_id
1 'polypeptide(L)'
;MRIANNSLIMGLAALSLAVPRPALSQDIDFGDDSSAWANDGECDDKRFVGPGMTETTLLETDVGRDATDCRTAYEDGKLSLRGDKPGIDSSAIDWGDDESEWANDGECDDRRFAGAGMTATRLLETDLGHDATDCRTAFEAGNLKLRTDTPRPDAASIDWGDDESEWANDGECDDKRFFGPGMTETPLLDADVLHDATDCRSAYEAGDLSISE
;
A
#
# COMPACT_ATOMS: atom_id res chain seq x y z
N MET A 1 -20.41 -64.47 38.83
CA MET A 1 -21.08 -63.22 38.44
C MET A 1 -20.01 -62.13 38.39
N ARG A 2 -19.52 -61.78 37.20
CA ARG A 2 -18.44 -60.78 37.01
C ARG A 2 -19.12 -59.44 36.71
N ILE A 3 -18.87 -58.43 37.54
CA ILE A 3 -19.33 -57.05 37.32
C ILE A 3 -18.17 -56.31 36.66
N ALA A 4 -18.38 -55.80 35.45
CA ALA A 4 -17.41 -55.03 34.69
C ALA A 4 -17.45 -53.56 35.12
N ASN A 5 -16.28 -53.00 35.44
CA ASN A 5 -16.08 -51.57 35.69
C ASN A 5 -16.09 -50.81 34.34
N ASN A 6 -17.02 -49.87 34.19
CA ASN A 6 -17.07 -48.97 33.03
C ASN A 6 -16.48 -47.61 33.43
N SER A 7 -15.20 -47.40 33.12
CA SER A 7 -14.51 -46.12 33.35
C SER A 7 -14.92 -45.10 32.30
N LEU A 8 -15.65 -44.06 32.71
CA LEU A 8 -16.03 -42.93 31.87
C LEU A 8 -14.89 -41.90 31.86
N ILE A 9 -14.18 -41.79 30.74
CA ILE A 9 -13.18 -40.74 30.51
C ILE A 9 -13.91 -39.49 30.01
N MET A 10 -14.05 -38.47 30.86
CA MET A 10 -14.61 -37.18 30.48
C MET A 10 -13.46 -36.24 30.10
N GLY A 11 -13.35 -35.94 28.80
CA GLY A 11 -12.30 -35.07 28.25
C GLY A 11 -12.51 -33.61 28.65
N LEU A 12 -11.48 -33.00 29.24
CA LEU A 12 -11.39 -31.54 29.37
C LEU A 12 -11.01 -30.94 28.02
N ALA A 13 -11.93 -30.17 27.43
CA ALA A 13 -11.64 -29.31 26.30
C ALA A 13 -10.74 -28.15 26.78
N ALA A 14 -9.51 -28.08 26.24
CA ALA A 14 -8.62 -26.96 26.45
C ALA A 14 -9.13 -25.75 25.66
N LEU A 15 -9.56 -24.71 26.36
CA LEU A 15 -9.96 -23.43 25.77
C LEU A 15 -8.69 -22.64 25.43
N SER A 16 -8.31 -22.64 24.16
CA SER A 16 -7.15 -21.89 23.64
C SER A 16 -7.42 -20.39 23.72
N LEU A 17 -6.90 -19.73 24.76
CA LEU A 17 -6.80 -18.28 24.79
C LEU A 17 -5.77 -17.86 23.74
N ALA A 18 -6.23 -17.27 22.64
CA ALA A 18 -5.37 -16.59 21.68
C ALA A 18 -4.80 -15.34 22.36
N VAL A 19 -3.56 -15.44 22.85
CA VAL A 19 -2.80 -14.27 23.31
C VAL A 19 -2.47 -13.44 22.07
N PRO A 20 -2.84 -12.15 22.00
CA PRO A 20 -2.38 -11.29 20.93
C PRO A 20 -0.85 -11.24 20.99
N ARG A 21 -0.21 -11.64 19.90
CA ARG A 21 1.25 -11.53 19.77
C ARG A 21 1.56 -10.04 19.59
N PRO A 22 2.52 -9.47 20.34
CA PRO A 22 3.01 -8.14 20.02
C PRO A 22 3.52 -8.17 18.57
N ALA A 23 3.08 -7.19 17.78
CA ALA A 23 3.70 -6.91 16.49
C ALA A 23 5.20 -6.71 16.74
N LEU A 24 6.03 -7.26 15.85
CA LEU A 24 7.48 -7.08 15.89
C LEU A 24 7.75 -5.57 15.94
N SER A 25 8.21 -5.07 17.09
CA SER A 25 8.85 -3.76 17.15
C SER A 25 10.05 -3.85 16.22
N GLN A 26 10.02 -3.11 15.11
CA GLN A 26 11.26 -2.70 14.46
C GLN A 26 12.13 -2.10 15.59
N ASP A 27 13.39 -2.52 15.70
CA ASP A 27 14.29 -2.00 16.75
C ASP A 27 14.74 -0.61 16.28
N ILE A 28 13.90 0.40 16.51
CA ILE A 28 14.10 1.76 16.05
C ILE A 28 15.22 2.40 16.88
N ASP A 29 16.26 2.88 16.20
CA ASP A 29 17.28 3.71 16.82
C ASP A 29 16.78 5.16 16.96
N PHE A 30 16.18 5.46 18.11
CA PHE A 30 15.73 6.80 18.47
C PHE A 30 16.89 7.78 18.72
N GLY A 31 18.12 7.30 18.93
CA GLY A 31 19.29 8.14 19.19
C GLY A 31 19.41 8.65 20.64
N ASP A 32 19.82 9.91 20.81
CA ASP A 32 20.00 10.58 22.11
C ASP A 32 19.17 11.87 22.24
N ASP A 33 19.34 12.62 23.34
CA ASP A 33 18.66 13.90 23.59
C ASP A 33 19.65 15.10 23.51
N SER A 34 20.54 15.09 22.51
CA SER A 34 21.60 16.10 22.38
C SER A 34 21.21 17.38 21.64
N SER A 35 20.00 17.48 21.08
CA SER A 35 19.54 18.66 20.34
C SER A 35 19.16 19.81 21.30
N ALA A 36 19.03 21.02 20.76
CA ALA A 36 18.53 22.18 21.53
C ALA A 36 17.02 22.12 21.82
N TRP A 37 16.31 21.26 21.10
CA TRP A 37 14.87 21.07 21.15
C TRP A 37 14.48 19.75 21.84
N ALA A 38 15.45 18.93 22.23
CA ALA A 38 15.20 17.67 22.91
C ALA A 38 14.48 17.86 24.25
N ASN A 39 13.54 16.95 24.57
CA ASN A 39 12.74 16.98 25.80
C ASN A 39 11.86 18.23 25.94
N ASP A 40 11.35 18.77 24.83
CA ASP A 40 10.39 19.88 24.84
C ASP A 40 8.92 19.44 24.73
N GLY A 41 8.70 18.14 24.53
CA GLY A 41 7.38 17.52 24.44
C GLY A 41 6.87 17.30 23.02
N GLU A 42 7.67 17.63 22.01
CA GLU A 42 7.42 17.39 20.59
C GLU A 42 8.59 16.61 19.98
N CYS A 43 8.37 15.88 18.88
CA CYS A 43 9.45 15.19 18.17
C CYS A 43 10.05 16.07 17.06
N ASP A 44 11.34 16.36 17.14
CA ASP A 44 12.08 17.14 16.12
C ASP A 44 12.81 16.29 15.07
N ASP A 45 12.75 14.96 15.22
CA ASP A 45 13.40 14.06 14.30
C ASP A 45 12.56 13.83 13.03
N LYS A 46 13.00 14.44 11.92
CA LYS A 46 12.34 14.33 10.61
C LYS A 46 12.19 12.90 10.07
N ARG A 47 12.88 11.91 10.65
CA ARG A 47 12.66 10.48 10.36
C ARG A 47 11.24 10.04 10.75
N PHE A 48 10.53 10.79 11.58
CA PHE A 48 9.15 10.51 11.99
C PHE A 48 8.13 11.42 11.28
N VAL A 49 6.86 11.03 11.41
CA VAL A 49 5.69 11.80 10.96
C VAL A 49 4.47 11.46 11.83
N GLY A 50 3.64 12.47 12.11
CA GLY A 50 2.35 12.29 12.79
C GLY A 50 2.05 13.38 13.82
N PRO A 51 0.91 13.28 14.54
CA PRO A 51 0.47 14.26 15.55
C PRO A 51 1.39 14.50 16.76
N GLY A 52 2.57 13.87 16.84
CA GLY A 52 3.57 14.11 17.89
C GLY A 52 4.81 14.85 17.41
N MET A 53 4.84 15.34 16.16
CA MET A 53 5.96 16.10 15.61
C MET A 53 5.91 17.56 16.09
N THR A 54 7.07 18.20 16.11
CA THR A 54 7.13 19.66 16.23
C THR A 54 6.31 20.34 15.12
N GLU A 55 5.67 21.45 15.47
CA GLU A 55 5.04 22.34 14.48
C GLU A 55 6.06 23.28 13.80
N THR A 56 7.31 23.27 14.26
CA THR A 56 8.37 24.14 13.74
C THR A 56 9.14 23.51 12.57
N THR A 57 10.14 24.21 12.06
CA THR A 57 10.92 23.72 10.91
C THR A 57 11.86 22.61 11.36
N LEU A 58 11.65 21.42 10.82
CA LEU A 58 12.54 20.27 11.01
C LEU A 58 13.94 20.54 10.43
N LEU A 59 14.98 20.26 11.21
CA LEU A 59 16.38 20.44 10.80
C LEU A 59 17.10 19.09 10.72
N GLU A 60 18.02 18.98 9.76
CA GLU A 60 18.93 17.83 9.64
C GLU A 60 19.74 17.58 10.93
N THR A 61 20.04 18.66 11.64
CA THR A 61 20.83 18.59 12.87
C THR A 61 20.14 17.84 13.99
N ASP A 62 18.81 17.73 13.96
CA ASP A 62 18.00 17.18 15.05
C ASP A 62 17.65 15.70 14.86
N VAL A 63 18.03 15.11 13.71
CA VAL A 63 17.90 13.67 13.44
C VAL A 63 18.62 12.84 14.50
N GLY A 64 17.87 12.00 15.22
CA GLY A 64 18.37 11.11 16.27
C GLY A 64 18.87 11.84 17.51
N ARG A 65 18.43 13.09 17.74
CA ARG A 65 18.87 13.92 18.86
C ARG A 65 17.75 14.40 19.76
N ASP A 66 16.56 13.85 19.56
CA ASP A 66 15.37 14.07 20.37
C ASP A 66 14.67 12.73 20.65
N ALA A 67 15.44 11.81 21.22
CA ALA A 67 15.05 10.41 21.34
C ALA A 67 13.85 10.21 22.27
N THR A 68 13.79 10.93 23.39
CA THR A 68 12.78 10.74 24.42
C THR A 68 11.38 11.10 23.92
N ASP A 69 11.21 12.24 23.26
CA ASP A 69 9.90 12.69 22.79
C ASP A 69 9.45 11.89 21.57
N CYS A 70 10.35 11.65 20.61
CA CYS A 70 10.06 10.80 19.45
C CYS A 70 9.70 9.36 19.84
N ARG A 71 10.40 8.76 20.81
CA ARG A 71 10.06 7.42 21.33
C ARG A 71 8.69 7.42 21.98
N THR A 72 8.44 8.36 22.88
CA THR A 72 7.18 8.43 23.62
C THR A 72 6.01 8.58 22.66
N ALA A 73 6.10 9.49 21.69
CA ALA A 73 5.05 9.72 20.73
C ALA A 73 4.90 8.55 19.73
N TYR A 74 5.97 7.83 19.39
CA TYR A 74 5.90 6.58 18.60
C TYR A 74 5.21 5.44 19.37
N GLU A 75 5.59 5.20 20.63
CA GLU A 75 5.00 4.18 21.49
C GLU A 75 3.53 4.47 21.82
N ASP A 76 3.15 5.74 21.90
CA ASP A 76 1.76 6.20 22.01
C ASP A 76 0.95 6.06 20.70
N GLY A 77 1.59 5.66 19.60
CA GLY A 77 0.96 5.55 18.28
C GLY A 77 0.65 6.90 17.61
N LYS A 78 1.22 8.00 18.11
CA LYS A 78 1.10 9.35 17.52
C LYS A 78 2.12 9.59 16.42
N LEU A 79 3.21 8.83 16.38
CA LEU A 79 4.22 8.90 15.34
C LEU A 79 4.36 7.56 14.61
N SER A 80 4.77 7.65 13.36
CA SER A 80 5.28 6.54 12.57
C SER A 80 6.60 6.98 11.94
N LEU A 81 7.50 6.04 11.65
CA LEU A 81 8.67 6.38 10.84
C LEU A 81 8.19 6.75 9.44
N ARG A 82 8.78 7.80 8.88
CA ARG A 82 8.58 8.20 7.50
C ARG A 82 9.12 7.06 6.62
N GLY A 83 8.23 6.41 5.87
CA GLY A 83 8.53 5.18 5.13
C GLY A 83 7.93 3.93 5.75
N ASP A 84 7.75 3.89 7.08
CA ASP A 84 7.04 2.81 7.77
C ASP A 84 5.54 3.11 7.86
N LYS A 85 4.85 2.86 6.76
CA LYS A 85 3.51 2.24 6.85
C LYS A 85 3.71 0.73 6.69
N PRO A 86 2.68 -0.13 6.83
CA PRO A 86 2.76 -1.50 6.33
C PRO A 86 2.84 -1.44 4.79
N GLY A 87 3.96 -0.92 4.27
CA GLY A 87 4.28 -0.89 2.87
C GLY A 87 4.66 -2.30 2.46
N ILE A 88 4.13 -2.73 1.33
CA ILE A 88 4.55 -3.97 0.69
C ILE A 88 6.08 -3.99 0.66
N ASP A 89 6.68 -5.05 1.20
CA ASP A 89 8.12 -5.28 1.11
C ASP A 89 8.54 -5.12 -0.37
N SER A 90 9.60 -4.37 -0.65
CA SER A 90 10.14 -4.22 -2.01
C SER A 90 10.33 -5.58 -2.71
N SER A 91 10.61 -6.63 -1.92
CA SER A 91 10.73 -8.01 -2.43
C SER A 91 9.42 -8.66 -2.87
N ALA A 92 8.27 -8.12 -2.46
CA ALA A 92 6.94 -8.57 -2.82
C ALA A 92 6.31 -7.76 -3.98
N ILE A 93 7.01 -6.75 -4.48
CA ILE A 93 6.60 -5.98 -5.65
C ILE A 93 7.18 -6.65 -6.90
N ASP A 94 6.32 -6.95 -7.88
CA ASP A 94 6.79 -7.35 -9.21
C ASP A 94 7.20 -6.10 -9.98
N TRP A 95 8.50 -5.81 -9.98
CA TRP A 95 9.05 -4.62 -10.62
C TRP A 95 8.92 -4.65 -12.15
N GLY A 96 8.83 -5.84 -12.75
CA GLY A 96 8.86 -6.01 -14.20
C GLY A 96 10.27 -5.82 -14.78
N ASP A 97 10.36 -5.12 -15.90
CA ASP A 97 11.58 -4.90 -16.69
C ASP A 97 11.80 -3.41 -17.03
N ASP A 98 12.77 -3.12 -17.90
CA ASP A 98 13.12 -1.77 -18.35
C ASP A 98 12.97 -1.65 -19.89
N GLU A 99 11.93 -2.26 -20.46
CA GLU A 99 11.77 -2.34 -21.93
C GLU A 99 10.99 -1.16 -22.57
N SER A 100 10.47 -0.21 -21.78
CA SER A 100 9.75 0.97 -22.32
C SER A 100 10.69 2.05 -22.89
N GLU A 101 10.15 2.99 -23.67
CA GLU A 101 10.93 4.13 -24.19
C GLU A 101 11.34 5.14 -23.11
N TRP A 102 10.65 5.12 -21.97
CA TRP A 102 10.85 5.98 -20.81
C TRP A 102 11.64 5.29 -19.69
N ALA A 103 11.98 4.01 -19.85
CA ALA A 103 12.76 3.27 -18.86
C ALA A 103 14.16 3.88 -18.64
N ASN A 104 14.62 3.90 -17.39
CA ASN A 104 15.96 4.39 -17.02
C ASN A 104 16.21 5.87 -17.36
N ASP A 105 15.17 6.70 -17.37
CA ASP A 105 15.28 8.14 -17.62
C ASP A 105 15.46 8.98 -16.33
N GLY A 106 15.38 8.33 -15.16
CA GLY A 106 15.54 8.91 -13.84
C GLY A 106 14.22 9.32 -13.17
N GLU A 107 13.09 9.09 -13.81
CA GLU A 107 11.74 9.22 -13.25
C GLU A 107 11.02 7.86 -13.31
N CYS A 108 9.98 7.67 -12.48
CA CYS A 108 9.16 6.46 -12.55
C CYS A 108 7.95 6.68 -13.47
N ASP A 109 7.84 5.92 -14.55
CA ASP A 109 6.73 5.97 -15.51
C ASP A 109 5.67 4.89 -15.27
N ASP A 110 5.85 4.08 -14.22
CA ASP A 110 4.92 3.04 -13.85
C ASP A 110 3.74 3.60 -13.01
N ARG A 111 2.56 3.58 -13.61
CA ARG A 111 1.31 4.03 -12.98
C ARG A 111 0.92 3.29 -11.71
N ARG A 112 1.48 2.11 -11.41
CA ARG A 112 1.30 1.41 -10.12
C ARG A 112 1.84 2.23 -8.95
N PHE A 113 2.65 3.25 -9.20
CA PHE A 113 3.24 4.10 -8.16
C PHE A 113 2.70 5.53 -8.15
N ALA A 114 2.87 6.19 -7.02
CA ALA A 114 2.60 7.60 -6.83
C ALA A 114 3.61 8.21 -5.85
N GLY A 115 4.01 9.46 -6.08
CA GLY A 115 4.91 10.18 -5.19
C GLY A 115 5.85 11.13 -5.92
N ALA A 116 6.87 11.60 -5.20
CA ALA A 116 7.83 12.59 -5.68
C ALA A 116 8.83 12.03 -6.70
N GLY A 117 8.91 10.71 -6.86
CA GLY A 117 9.75 10.06 -7.86
C GLY A 117 9.03 9.71 -9.16
N MET A 118 7.77 10.12 -9.35
CA MET A 118 7.02 9.86 -10.59
C MET A 118 7.45 10.83 -11.69
N THR A 119 7.35 10.37 -12.94
CA THR A 119 7.39 11.23 -14.13
C THR A 119 6.48 12.44 -13.98
N ALA A 120 6.93 13.59 -14.46
CA ALA A 120 6.08 14.77 -14.59
C ALA A 120 5.18 14.72 -15.85
N THR A 121 5.43 13.74 -16.73
CA THR A 121 4.72 13.60 -17.99
C THR A 121 3.49 12.70 -17.85
N ARG A 122 2.81 12.42 -18.97
CA ARG A 122 1.60 11.60 -18.95
C ARG A 122 1.99 10.13 -18.89
N LEU A 123 1.55 9.45 -17.83
CA LEU A 123 1.64 7.99 -17.70
C LEU A 123 0.90 7.27 -18.83
N LEU A 124 1.60 6.36 -19.52
CA LEU A 124 1.03 5.49 -20.54
C LEU A 124 0.79 4.10 -19.97
N GLU A 125 -0.15 3.35 -20.55
CA GLU A 125 -0.40 1.96 -20.15
C GLU A 125 0.75 1.05 -20.58
N THR A 126 1.41 1.39 -21.69
CA THR A 126 2.56 0.65 -22.24
C THR A 126 3.80 0.68 -21.34
N ASP A 127 3.83 1.55 -20.33
CA ASP A 127 4.96 1.70 -19.41
C ASP A 127 4.73 0.96 -18.07
N LEU A 128 3.55 0.33 -17.91
CA LEU A 128 3.19 -0.45 -16.74
C LEU A 128 4.19 -1.61 -16.53
N GLY A 129 4.99 -1.57 -15.47
CA GLY A 129 6.01 -2.59 -15.19
C GLY A 129 7.19 -2.62 -16.17
N HIS A 130 7.38 -1.56 -16.96
CA HIS A 130 8.44 -1.46 -17.95
C HIS A 130 9.45 -0.35 -17.63
N ASP A 131 9.48 0.07 -16.37
CA ASP A 131 10.44 1.03 -15.82
C ASP A 131 10.86 0.61 -14.39
N ALA A 132 11.26 -0.65 -14.27
CA ALA A 132 11.55 -1.32 -13.01
C ALA A 132 12.64 -0.61 -12.21
N THR A 133 13.73 -0.20 -12.84
CA THR A 133 14.92 0.32 -12.16
C THR A 133 14.65 1.66 -11.47
N ASP A 134 13.99 2.60 -12.15
CA ASP A 134 13.73 3.93 -11.59
C ASP A 134 12.62 3.90 -10.55
N CYS A 135 11.53 3.19 -10.83
CA CYS A 135 10.44 2.98 -9.86
C CYS A 135 10.93 2.29 -8.58
N ARG A 136 11.78 1.26 -8.70
CA ARG A 136 12.36 0.59 -7.54
C ARG A 136 13.25 1.51 -6.73
N THR A 137 14.14 2.22 -7.41
CA THR A 137 15.07 3.14 -6.76
C THR A 137 14.31 4.23 -6.00
N ALA A 138 13.30 4.82 -6.62
CA ALA A 138 12.50 5.86 -6.00
C ALA A 138 11.57 5.34 -4.88
N PHE A 139 11.07 4.11 -4.97
CA PHE A 139 10.33 3.45 -3.89
C PHE A 139 11.22 3.12 -2.69
N GLU A 140 12.39 2.52 -2.91
CA GLU A 140 13.35 2.19 -1.84
C GLU A 140 13.93 3.47 -1.19
N ALA A 141 13.99 4.58 -1.92
CA ALA A 141 14.31 5.90 -1.38
C ALA A 141 13.15 6.56 -0.59
N GLY A 142 11.97 5.94 -0.56
CA GLY A 142 10.77 6.47 0.09
C GLY A 142 10.09 7.63 -0.66
N ASN A 143 10.48 7.88 -1.91
CA ASN A 143 9.90 8.92 -2.76
C ASN A 143 8.63 8.45 -3.47
N LEU A 144 8.43 7.14 -3.60
CA LEU A 144 7.24 6.53 -4.17
C LEU A 144 6.49 5.68 -3.15
N LYS A 145 5.21 5.53 -3.40
CA LYS A 145 4.32 4.56 -2.76
C LYS A 145 3.63 3.78 -3.86
N LEU A 146 3.42 2.50 -3.63
CA LEU A 146 2.53 1.72 -4.47
C LEU A 146 1.10 2.28 -4.30
N ARG A 147 0.35 2.41 -5.39
CA ARG A 147 -1.07 2.74 -5.42
C ARG A 147 -1.91 1.55 -4.96
N THR A 148 -1.54 0.97 -3.83
CA THR A 148 -2.34 0.00 -3.07
C THR A 148 -2.99 0.64 -1.85
N ASP A 149 -2.72 1.94 -1.63
CA ASP A 149 -3.25 2.74 -0.52
C ASP A 149 -4.64 3.32 -0.77
N THR A 150 -5.26 3.14 -1.94
CA THR A 150 -6.73 3.14 -2.00
C THR A 150 -7.18 1.76 -1.54
N PRO A 151 -7.91 1.64 -0.40
CA PRO A 151 -8.55 0.39 -0.06
C PRO A 151 -9.33 -0.06 -1.28
N ARG A 152 -8.97 -1.22 -1.87
CA ARG A 152 -9.71 -1.80 -2.99
C ARG A 152 -11.18 -1.77 -2.59
N PRO A 153 -12.03 -0.94 -3.24
CA PRO A 153 -13.41 -0.83 -2.80
C PRO A 153 -14.05 -2.21 -2.70
N ASP A 154 -14.95 -2.38 -1.73
CA ASP A 154 -15.76 -3.60 -1.74
C ASP A 154 -16.45 -3.65 -3.11
N ALA A 155 -16.43 -4.81 -3.78
CA ALA A 155 -17.11 -4.95 -5.07
C ALA A 155 -18.60 -4.56 -4.95
N ALA A 156 -19.19 -4.70 -3.76
CA ALA A 156 -20.55 -4.25 -3.46
C ALA A 156 -20.71 -2.72 -3.40
N SER A 157 -19.63 -1.95 -3.28
CA SER A 157 -19.63 -0.48 -3.22
C SER A 157 -19.40 0.20 -4.58
N ILE A 158 -18.99 -0.57 -5.58
CA ILE A 158 -18.73 -0.08 -6.93
C ILE A 158 -20.04 -0.04 -7.71
N ASP A 159 -20.31 1.10 -8.35
CA ASP A 159 -21.34 1.18 -9.38
C ASP A 159 -20.79 0.55 -10.65
N TRP A 160 -21.25 -0.68 -10.94
CA TRP A 160 -20.84 -1.42 -12.13
C TRP A 160 -21.56 -0.94 -13.39
N GLY A 161 -22.72 -0.29 -13.24
CA GLY A 161 -23.57 0.07 -14.36
C GLY A 161 -24.30 -1.11 -14.99
N ASP A 162 -24.39 -1.13 -16.32
CA ASP A 162 -25.07 -2.12 -17.14
C ASP A 162 -24.14 -2.69 -18.23
N ASP A 163 -24.70 -3.48 -19.15
CA ASP A 163 -23.98 -4.10 -20.29
C ASP A 163 -24.56 -3.60 -21.63
N GLU A 164 -24.86 -2.30 -21.75
CA GLU A 164 -25.54 -1.73 -22.93
C GLU A 164 -24.58 -1.17 -24.01
N SER A 165 -23.25 -1.17 -23.80
CA SER A 165 -22.31 -0.71 -24.83
C SER A 165 -22.18 -1.72 -25.99
N GLU A 166 -21.54 -1.29 -27.09
CA GLU A 166 -21.24 -2.21 -28.20
C GLU A 166 -20.10 -3.19 -27.88
N TRP A 167 -19.34 -2.90 -26.83
CA TRP A 167 -18.18 -3.67 -26.37
C TRP A 167 -18.49 -4.52 -25.12
N ALA A 168 -19.67 -4.36 -24.52
CA ALA A 168 -20.07 -5.13 -23.36
C ALA A 168 -20.09 -6.65 -23.59
N ASN A 169 -19.64 -7.42 -22.61
CA ASN A 169 -19.58 -8.90 -22.66
C ASN A 169 -18.67 -9.46 -23.76
N ASP A 170 -17.60 -8.75 -24.12
CA ASP A 170 -16.60 -9.22 -25.07
C ASP A 170 -15.40 -9.92 -24.39
N GLY A 171 -15.35 -9.88 -23.06
CA GLY A 171 -14.32 -10.50 -22.22
C GLY A 171 -13.21 -9.56 -21.78
N GLU A 172 -13.29 -8.27 -22.11
CA GLU A 172 -12.40 -7.20 -21.68
C GLU A 172 -13.20 -6.11 -20.95
N CYS A 173 -12.57 -5.33 -20.07
CA CYS A 173 -13.23 -4.18 -19.44
C CYS A 173 -13.04 -2.90 -20.25
N ASP A 174 -14.13 -2.30 -20.73
CA ASP A 174 -14.11 -1.04 -21.49
C ASP A 174 -14.36 0.22 -20.64
N ASP A 175 -14.61 0.04 -19.34
CA ASP A 175 -14.87 1.16 -18.45
C ASP A 175 -13.56 1.82 -17.98
N LYS A 176 -13.28 3.00 -18.52
CA LYS A 176 -12.07 3.79 -18.22
C LYS A 176 -11.88 4.19 -16.75
N ARG A 177 -12.88 4.00 -15.88
CA ARG A 177 -12.70 4.16 -14.43
C ARG A 177 -11.74 3.12 -13.88
N PHE A 178 -11.67 1.94 -14.50
CA PHE A 178 -10.79 0.86 -14.13
C PHE A 178 -9.45 0.93 -14.86
N PHE A 179 -8.47 0.19 -14.34
CA PHE A 179 -7.16 0.00 -14.93
C PHE A 179 -6.57 -1.35 -14.50
N GLY A 180 -5.73 -1.94 -15.35
CA GLY A 180 -5.05 -3.21 -15.10
C GLY A 180 -5.18 -4.22 -16.26
N PRO A 181 -4.57 -5.42 -16.12
CA PRO A 181 -4.55 -6.44 -17.17
C PRO A 181 -5.91 -6.91 -17.71
N GLY A 182 -7.01 -6.66 -16.99
CA GLY A 182 -8.36 -6.99 -17.44
C GLY A 182 -9.04 -5.92 -18.31
N MET A 183 -8.35 -4.83 -18.65
CA MET A 183 -8.88 -3.76 -19.50
C MET A 183 -8.82 -4.16 -20.97
N THR A 184 -9.67 -3.54 -21.80
CA THR A 184 -9.50 -3.63 -23.25
C THR A 184 -8.14 -3.10 -23.70
N GLU A 185 -7.58 -3.72 -24.74
CA GLU A 185 -6.41 -3.20 -25.46
C GLU A 185 -6.78 -2.09 -26.45
N THR A 186 -8.08 -1.86 -26.67
CA THR A 186 -8.59 -0.84 -27.59
C THR A 186 -8.73 0.53 -26.92
N PRO A 187 -8.86 1.62 -27.70
CA PRO A 187 -9.01 2.95 -27.11
C PRO A 187 -10.30 3.08 -26.27
N LEU A 188 -10.15 3.31 -24.97
CA LEU A 188 -11.25 3.57 -24.05
C LEU A 188 -12.08 4.79 -24.46
N LEU A 189 -13.41 4.64 -24.50
CA LEU A 189 -14.34 5.70 -24.85
C LEU A 189 -15.15 6.17 -23.64
N ASP A 190 -15.52 7.45 -23.63
CA ASP A 190 -16.42 8.01 -22.62
C ASP A 190 -17.81 7.37 -22.63
N ALA A 191 -18.20 6.79 -23.77
CA ALA A 191 -19.50 6.16 -23.96
C ALA A 191 -19.61 4.78 -23.31
N ASP A 192 -18.48 4.16 -22.94
CA ASP A 192 -18.44 2.80 -22.38
C ASP A 192 -18.35 2.79 -20.84
N VAL A 193 -18.20 3.97 -20.23
CA VAL A 193 -18.26 4.14 -18.77
C VAL A 193 -19.60 3.65 -18.26
N LEU A 194 -19.59 2.73 -17.28
CA LEU A 194 -20.79 2.10 -16.70
C LEU A 194 -21.59 1.22 -17.67
N HIS A 195 -21.04 0.85 -18.82
CA HIS A 195 -21.77 0.11 -19.85
C HIS A 195 -21.15 -1.23 -20.21
N ASP A 196 -20.22 -1.70 -19.39
CA ASP A 196 -19.58 -3.01 -19.48
C ASP A 196 -19.38 -3.64 -18.07
N ALA A 197 -20.50 -3.75 -17.36
CA ALA A 197 -20.53 -4.16 -15.97
C ALA A 197 -19.97 -5.58 -15.74
N THR A 198 -20.34 -6.53 -16.60
CA THR A 198 -20.05 -7.96 -16.41
C THR A 198 -18.56 -8.25 -16.51
N ASP A 199 -17.87 -7.72 -17.51
CA ASP A 199 -16.45 -8.00 -17.73
C ASP A 199 -15.57 -7.21 -16.74
N CYS A 200 -15.86 -5.92 -16.55
CA CYS A 200 -15.20 -5.11 -15.53
C CYS A 200 -15.34 -5.71 -14.11
N ARG A 201 -16.52 -6.22 -13.74
CA ARG A 201 -16.70 -6.88 -12.45
C ARG A 201 -15.93 -8.17 -12.35
N SER A 202 -15.97 -8.99 -13.39
CA SER A 202 -15.28 -10.29 -13.41
C SER A 202 -13.77 -10.11 -13.29
N ALA A 203 -13.19 -9.22 -14.09
CA ALA A 203 -11.77 -8.93 -14.06
C ALA A 203 -11.34 -8.23 -12.75
N TYR A 204 -12.19 -7.35 -12.20
CA TYR A 204 -11.96 -6.79 -10.88
C TYR A 204 -11.93 -7.88 -9.82
N GLU A 205 -12.94 -8.74 -9.73
CA GLU A 205 -13.03 -9.84 -8.76
C GLU A 205 -11.89 -10.86 -8.92
N ALA A 206 -11.37 -11.06 -10.13
CA ALA A 206 -10.18 -11.87 -10.40
C ALA A 206 -8.88 -11.24 -9.88
N GLY A 207 -8.88 -9.93 -9.60
CA GLY A 207 -7.70 -9.16 -9.18
C GLY A 207 -6.94 -8.53 -10.34
N ASP A 208 -7.48 -8.63 -11.56
CA ASP A 208 -6.88 -8.12 -12.79
C ASP A 208 -7.21 -6.64 -13.04
N LEU A 209 -8.15 -6.06 -12.27
CA LEU A 209 -8.48 -4.64 -12.32
C LEU A 209 -8.42 -3.97 -10.95
N SER A 210 -8.03 -2.71 -10.99
CA SER A 210 -8.13 -1.73 -9.92
C SER A 210 -8.96 -0.53 -10.39
N ILE A 211 -9.51 0.25 -9.47
CA ILE A 211 -10.28 1.48 -9.75
C ILE A 211 -9.70 2.61 -8.92
N SER A 212 -9.50 3.78 -9.53
CA SER A 212 -9.05 4.99 -8.84
C SER A 212 -10.29 5.85 -8.54
N GLU A 213 -10.47 6.24 -7.28
CA GLU A 213 -11.49 7.24 -6.92
C GLU A 213 -11.20 8.63 -7.50
#